data_AF-A0A3R7DM17-F1
#
_entry.id   AF-A0A3R7DM17-F1
#
_cell.length_a   1.000
_cell.length_b   1.000
_cell.length_c   1.000
_cell.angle_alpha   90.00
_cell.angle_beta   90.00
_cell.angle_gamma   90.00
#
_symmetry.space_group_name_H-M   'P 1'
#
loop_
_entity.id
_entity.type
_entity.pdbx_description
1 polymer ?
#
loop_
_entity_poly.entity_id
_entity_poly.type
_entity_poly.pdbx_seq_one_letter_code
_entity_poly.pdbx_strand_id
1 'polypeptide(L)'
;MPSYYEKKILEVLEENKDGLTTVGIAEKANISKTTALKYLASLRAAGKIDYIEVGPAKLWRLTTLQGADRKSIPVNKERKVRSVLKEFKEMAGLLGSAVMDNDGLTISADLPWNKRPEKIGSLISRLLQIGDKSAEAAKIGPLKEIILEGANGRIVARNEGNVLLIAFSDKEAALGMVKLEIEEFAQKIKDLLK
;
A
#
# COMPACT_ATOMS: atom_id res chain seq x y z
N MET A 1 -18.84 -7.13 -22.67
CA MET A 1 -19.35 -8.10 -21.69
C MET A 1 -18.31 -9.19 -21.48
N PRO A 2 -18.11 -9.71 -20.26
CA PRO A 2 -17.16 -10.80 -20.03
C PRO A 2 -17.60 -12.07 -20.76
N SER A 3 -16.64 -12.77 -21.38
CA SER A 3 -16.88 -14.10 -21.97
C SER A 3 -17.34 -15.10 -20.91
N TYR A 4 -18.08 -16.14 -21.32
CA TYR A 4 -18.48 -17.24 -20.43
C TYR A 4 -17.30 -17.82 -19.62
N TYR A 5 -16.14 -17.97 -20.27
CA TYR A 5 -14.93 -18.47 -19.63
C TYR A 5 -14.29 -17.46 -18.68
N GLU A 6 -14.39 -16.16 -18.96
CA GLU A 6 -13.92 -15.11 -18.06
C GLU A 6 -14.71 -15.09 -16.76
N LYS A 7 -16.05 -15.26 -16.84
CA LYS A 7 -16.91 -15.33 -15.64
C LYS A 7 -16.54 -16.49 -14.73
N LYS A 8 -16.43 -17.71 -15.30
CA LYS A 8 -16.03 -18.91 -14.55
C LYS A 8 -14.67 -18.76 -13.87
N ILE A 9 -13.70 -18.18 -14.54
CA ILE A 9 -12.36 -17.95 -13.95
C ILE A 9 -12.46 -16.94 -12.79
N LEU A 10 -13.24 -15.88 -12.94
CA LEU A 10 -13.43 -14.89 -11.89
C LEU A 10 -14.14 -15.48 -10.67
N GLU A 11 -15.20 -16.27 -10.86
CA GLU A 11 -15.91 -16.98 -9.77
C GLU A 11 -14.97 -17.88 -8.97
N VAL A 12 -14.15 -18.69 -9.67
CA VAL A 12 -13.16 -19.57 -9.02
C VAL A 12 -12.11 -18.77 -8.23
N LEU A 13 -11.67 -17.63 -8.74
CA LEU A 13 -10.70 -16.79 -8.05
C LEU A 13 -11.32 -16.00 -6.89
N GLU A 14 -12.63 -15.71 -6.92
CA GLU A 14 -13.37 -15.08 -5.82
C GLU A 14 -13.47 -16.01 -4.60
N GLU A 15 -13.71 -17.30 -4.84
CA GLU A 15 -13.76 -18.34 -3.82
C GLU A 15 -12.38 -18.70 -3.23
N ASN A 16 -11.28 -18.36 -3.93
CA ASN A 16 -9.92 -18.80 -3.59
C ASN A 16 -8.95 -17.61 -3.48
N LYS A 17 -9.11 -16.81 -2.41
CA LYS A 17 -8.40 -15.53 -2.18
C LYS A 17 -6.87 -15.65 -2.08
N ASP A 18 -6.35 -16.80 -1.64
CA ASP A 18 -4.90 -17.06 -1.56
C ASP A 18 -4.24 -17.26 -2.93
N GLY A 19 -5.05 -17.37 -3.98
CA GLY A 19 -4.63 -17.56 -5.35
C GLY A 19 -4.46 -19.02 -5.73
N LEU A 20 -4.58 -19.29 -7.03
CA LEU A 20 -4.54 -20.64 -7.59
C LEU A 20 -3.55 -20.73 -8.74
N THR A 21 -2.96 -21.91 -8.91
CA THR A 21 -2.17 -22.19 -10.11
C THR A 21 -3.06 -22.23 -11.34
N THR A 22 -2.49 -22.02 -12.53
CA THR A 22 -3.23 -22.18 -13.79
C THR A 22 -3.92 -23.54 -13.90
N VAL A 23 -3.31 -24.60 -13.35
CA VAL A 23 -3.88 -25.95 -13.33
C VAL A 23 -5.07 -26.02 -12.37
N GLY A 24 -4.92 -25.51 -11.14
CA GLY A 24 -6.03 -25.48 -10.17
C GLY A 24 -7.23 -24.67 -10.65
N ILE A 25 -7.01 -23.58 -11.40
CA ILE A 25 -8.09 -22.80 -12.02
C ILE A 25 -8.78 -23.59 -13.11
N ALA A 26 -8.02 -24.28 -13.97
CA ALA A 26 -8.57 -25.10 -15.04
C ALA A 26 -9.49 -26.21 -14.51
N GLU A 27 -9.04 -26.90 -13.46
CA GLU A 27 -9.81 -27.95 -12.78
C GLU A 27 -11.09 -27.39 -12.15
N LYS A 28 -10.98 -26.34 -11.33
CA LYS A 28 -12.13 -25.76 -10.61
C LYS A 28 -13.14 -25.08 -11.53
N ALA A 29 -12.68 -24.42 -12.60
CA ALA A 29 -13.57 -23.80 -13.59
C ALA A 29 -14.15 -24.81 -14.59
N ASN A 30 -13.69 -26.07 -14.54
CA ASN A 30 -13.99 -27.13 -15.49
C ASN A 30 -13.73 -26.68 -16.95
N ILE A 31 -12.50 -26.24 -17.23
CA ILE A 31 -12.03 -25.77 -18.54
C ILE A 31 -10.64 -26.34 -18.85
N SER A 32 -10.24 -26.37 -20.12
CA SER A 32 -8.88 -26.83 -20.47
C SER A 32 -7.80 -25.86 -20.00
N LYS A 33 -6.59 -26.37 -19.71
CA LYS A 33 -5.42 -25.55 -19.33
C LYS A 33 -5.07 -24.48 -20.38
N THR A 34 -5.23 -24.78 -21.67
CA THR A 34 -5.00 -23.83 -22.76
C THR A 34 -6.05 -22.72 -22.78
N THR A 35 -7.31 -23.06 -22.51
CA THR A 35 -8.40 -22.10 -22.36
C THR A 35 -8.16 -21.20 -21.14
N ALA A 36 -7.78 -21.79 -20.01
CA ALA A 36 -7.41 -21.04 -18.81
C ALA A 36 -6.28 -20.06 -19.10
N LEU A 37 -5.16 -20.49 -19.72
CA LEU A 37 -4.05 -19.60 -20.07
C LEU A 37 -4.48 -18.42 -20.95
N LYS A 38 -5.27 -18.68 -22.00
CA LYS A 38 -5.76 -17.65 -22.91
C LYS A 38 -6.59 -16.59 -22.18
N TYR A 39 -7.55 -17.02 -21.36
CA TYR A 39 -8.44 -16.09 -20.67
C TYR A 39 -7.81 -15.45 -19.44
N LEU A 40 -6.85 -16.10 -18.76
CA LEU A 40 -6.03 -15.46 -17.73
C LEU A 40 -5.18 -14.32 -18.33
N ALA A 41 -4.60 -14.51 -19.51
CA ALA A 41 -3.90 -13.45 -20.22
C ALA A 41 -4.83 -12.27 -20.59
N SER A 42 -6.04 -12.57 -21.10
CA SER A 42 -7.08 -11.57 -21.39
C SER A 42 -7.49 -10.78 -20.14
N LEU A 43 -7.83 -11.48 -19.06
CA LEU A 43 -8.25 -10.90 -17.79
C LEU A 43 -7.15 -10.06 -17.13
N ARG A 44 -5.88 -10.48 -17.26
CA ARG A 44 -4.73 -9.71 -16.78
C ARG A 44 -4.51 -8.44 -17.59
N ALA A 45 -4.59 -8.53 -18.92
CA ALA A 45 -4.52 -7.35 -19.79
C ALA A 45 -5.66 -6.36 -19.50
N ALA A 46 -6.82 -6.87 -19.09
CA ALA A 46 -7.96 -6.07 -18.62
C ALA A 46 -7.84 -5.58 -17.16
N GLY A 47 -6.73 -5.89 -16.46
CA GLY A 47 -6.47 -5.45 -15.08
C GLY A 47 -7.31 -6.12 -14.00
N LYS A 48 -8.09 -7.16 -14.33
CA LYS A 48 -9.02 -7.81 -13.40
C LYS A 48 -8.36 -8.86 -12.50
N ILE A 49 -7.23 -9.40 -12.93
CA ILE A 49 -6.47 -10.41 -12.20
C ILE A 49 -4.97 -10.11 -12.27
N ASP A 50 -4.22 -10.62 -11.30
CA ASP A 50 -2.76 -10.65 -11.35
C ASP A 50 -2.24 -11.95 -10.74
N TYR A 51 -0.92 -12.17 -10.74
CA TYR A 51 -0.32 -13.33 -10.09
C TYR A 51 0.86 -12.98 -9.20
N ILE A 52 1.10 -13.83 -8.20
CA ILE A 52 2.36 -13.87 -7.44
C ILE A 52 3.17 -15.10 -7.87
N GLU A 53 4.49 -14.95 -7.94
CA GLU A 53 5.40 -16.06 -8.19
C GLU A 53 5.76 -16.71 -6.85
N VAL A 54 5.47 -18.00 -6.73
CA VAL A 54 5.82 -18.83 -5.58
C VAL A 54 6.58 -20.03 -6.10
N GLY A 55 7.91 -19.95 -6.05
CA GLY A 55 8.79 -20.93 -6.68
C GLY A 55 8.57 -21.00 -8.20
N PRO A 56 8.40 -22.19 -8.80
CA PRO A 56 8.15 -22.34 -10.24
C PRO A 56 6.69 -22.05 -10.64
N ALA A 57 5.81 -21.78 -9.68
CA ALA A 57 4.38 -21.64 -9.91
C ALA A 57 3.93 -20.17 -9.89
N LYS A 58 2.93 -19.86 -10.72
CA LYS A 58 2.17 -18.60 -10.69
C LYS A 58 0.86 -18.85 -9.98
N LEU A 59 0.63 -18.16 -8.85
CA LEU A 59 -0.65 -18.15 -8.16
C LEU A 59 -1.43 -16.93 -8.64
N TRP A 60 -2.42 -17.16 -9.49
CA TRP A 60 -3.34 -16.14 -9.97
C TRP A 60 -4.37 -15.85 -8.89
N ARG A 61 -4.69 -14.58 -8.77
CA ARG A 61 -5.69 -14.06 -7.84
C ARG A 61 -6.48 -12.98 -8.55
N LEU A 62 -7.68 -12.71 -8.08
CA LEU A 62 -8.33 -11.47 -8.47
C LEU A 62 -7.35 -10.33 -8.17
N THR A 63 -7.27 -9.38 -9.10
CA THR A 63 -6.74 -8.07 -8.77
C THR A 63 -7.75 -7.61 -7.77
N THR A 64 -7.39 -7.72 -6.50
CA THR A 64 -8.17 -7.10 -5.46
C THR A 64 -8.31 -5.67 -5.92
N LEU A 65 -9.53 -5.29 -6.22
CA LEU A 65 -10.00 -3.94 -6.13
C LEU A 65 -9.87 -3.45 -4.66
N GLN A 66 -8.80 -3.81 -3.94
CA GLN A 66 -8.21 -3.05 -2.84
C GLN A 66 -7.55 -1.76 -3.37
N GLY A 67 -7.73 -1.46 -4.67
CA GLY A 67 -7.67 -0.12 -5.26
C GLY A 67 -9.05 0.46 -5.67
N ALA A 68 -10.18 -0.18 -5.33
CA ALA A 68 -11.54 0.36 -5.53
C ALA A 68 -12.26 0.78 -4.24
N ASP A 69 -11.59 0.68 -3.09
CA ASP A 69 -11.66 1.74 -2.09
C ASP A 69 -10.57 2.78 -2.36
N ARG A 70 -10.45 3.20 -3.62
CA ARG A 70 -10.39 4.63 -3.82
C ARG A 70 -11.68 5.16 -3.19
N LYS A 71 -11.64 5.59 -1.91
CA LYS A 71 -12.13 6.95 -1.64
C LYS A 71 -11.47 7.76 -2.75
N SER A 72 -12.21 8.05 -3.82
CA SER A 72 -11.61 8.66 -5.00
C SER A 72 -11.21 10.04 -4.57
N ILE A 73 -10.00 10.15 -4.02
CA ILE A 73 -9.29 11.39 -3.85
C ILE A 73 -9.29 11.95 -5.27
N PRO A 74 -10.03 13.03 -5.53
CA PRO A 74 -10.14 13.58 -6.87
C PRO A 74 -8.72 13.71 -7.44
N VAL A 75 -8.51 13.44 -8.73
CA VAL A 75 -7.18 13.46 -9.37
C VAL A 75 -6.42 14.77 -9.08
N ASN A 76 -7.15 15.85 -8.79
CA ASN A 76 -6.61 17.11 -8.28
C ASN A 76 -6.00 17.01 -6.87
N LYS A 77 -6.70 16.40 -5.90
CA LYS A 77 -6.20 16.18 -4.53
C LYS A 77 -4.97 15.26 -4.51
N GLU A 78 -4.93 14.19 -5.31
CA GLU A 78 -3.75 13.31 -5.38
C GLU A 78 -2.51 14.05 -5.88
N ARG A 79 -2.67 14.89 -6.92
CA ARG A 79 -1.60 15.75 -7.44
C ARG A 79 -1.10 16.75 -6.40
N LYS A 80 -2.02 17.36 -5.63
CA LYS A 80 -1.66 18.27 -4.53
C LYS A 80 -0.87 17.54 -3.45
N VAL A 81 -1.32 16.37 -3.00
CA VAL A 81 -0.58 15.55 -2.01
C VAL A 81 0.81 15.19 -2.52
N ARG A 82 0.94 14.79 -3.80
CA ARG A 82 2.25 14.50 -4.40
C ARG A 82 3.17 15.71 -4.42
N SER A 83 2.65 16.91 -4.68
CA SER A 83 3.43 18.16 -4.60
C SER A 83 3.93 18.43 -3.18
N VAL A 84 3.05 18.22 -2.19
CA VAL A 84 3.37 18.38 -0.77
C VAL A 84 4.43 17.35 -0.32
N LEU A 85 4.41 16.13 -0.84
CA LEU A 85 5.45 15.14 -0.53
C LEU A 85 6.84 15.49 -1.10
N LYS A 86 6.88 16.12 -2.28
CA LYS A 86 8.14 16.61 -2.85
C LYS A 86 8.73 17.74 -2.03
N GLU A 87 7.87 18.69 -1.65
CA GLU A 87 8.24 19.80 -0.77
C GLU A 87 8.78 19.28 0.58
N PHE A 88 8.10 18.29 1.17
CA PHE A 88 8.55 17.63 2.41
C PHE A 88 9.92 16.98 2.26
N LYS A 89 10.15 16.30 1.13
CA LYS A 89 11.42 15.64 0.84
C LYS A 89 12.58 16.64 0.79
N GLU A 90 12.37 17.78 0.14
CA GLU A 90 13.37 18.84 0.01
C GLU A 90 13.66 19.53 1.36
N MET A 91 12.62 19.89 2.12
CA MET A 91 12.79 20.59 3.40
C MET A 91 13.40 19.71 4.50
N ALA A 92 12.97 18.46 4.61
CA ALA A 92 13.46 17.56 5.66
C ALA A 92 14.68 16.71 5.23
N GLY A 93 15.20 16.90 4.01
CA GLY A 93 16.35 16.14 3.49
C GLY A 93 16.10 14.63 3.44
N LEU A 94 14.92 14.22 2.97
CA LEU A 94 14.49 12.82 3.00
C LEU A 94 14.98 12.03 1.78
N LEU A 95 15.14 10.73 1.97
CA LEU A 95 15.29 9.77 0.87
C LEU A 95 13.96 9.61 0.11
N GLY A 96 12.86 9.65 0.85
CA GLY A 96 11.52 9.62 0.29
C GLY A 96 10.44 9.68 1.37
N SER A 97 9.19 9.78 0.94
CA SER A 97 8.02 9.81 1.81
C SER A 97 6.80 9.14 1.17
N ALA A 98 5.86 8.71 2.00
CA ALA A 98 4.60 8.12 1.54
C ALA A 98 3.46 8.47 2.48
N VAL A 99 2.27 8.64 1.89
CA VAL A 99 1.02 8.94 2.58
C VAL A 99 0.10 7.76 2.37
N MET A 100 -0.50 7.30 3.46
CA MET A 100 -1.41 6.17 3.50
C MET A 100 -2.65 6.53 4.32
N ASP A 101 -3.69 5.71 4.20
CA ASP A 101 -4.75 5.68 5.19
C ASP A 101 -4.36 4.82 6.40
N ASN A 102 -5.27 4.72 7.37
CA ASN A 102 -5.05 3.96 8.60
C ASN A 102 -5.00 2.43 8.37
N ASP A 103 -5.45 1.95 7.21
CA ASP A 103 -5.38 0.54 6.81
C ASP A 103 -4.03 0.21 6.13
N GLY A 104 -3.21 1.23 5.84
CA GLY A 104 -1.92 1.10 5.18
C GLY A 104 -2.00 1.09 3.65
N LEU A 105 -3.15 1.48 3.08
CA LEU A 105 -3.29 1.67 1.63
C LEU A 105 -2.64 3.00 1.23
N THR A 106 -1.87 2.96 0.14
CA THR A 106 -1.11 4.13 -0.31
C THR A 106 -2.02 5.13 -1.02
N ILE A 107 -2.03 6.36 -0.52
CA ILE A 107 -2.68 7.53 -1.12
C ILE A 107 -1.74 8.18 -2.16
N SER A 108 -0.48 8.42 -1.77
CA SER A 108 0.56 8.94 -2.65
C SER A 108 1.93 8.61 -2.10
N ALA A 109 2.94 8.51 -2.95
CA ALA A 109 4.29 8.19 -2.55
C ALA A 109 5.31 8.90 -3.45
N ASP A 110 6.40 9.36 -2.82
CA ASP A 110 7.63 9.83 -3.44
C ASP A 110 8.80 9.03 -2.84
N LEU A 111 9.02 7.82 -3.35
CA LEU A 111 10.07 6.91 -2.88
C LEU A 111 11.12 6.70 -3.96
N PRO A 112 12.38 6.42 -3.60
CA PRO A 112 13.39 5.99 -4.57
C PRO A 112 12.97 4.66 -5.21
N TRP A 113 13.24 4.53 -6.50
CA TRP A 113 12.83 3.43 -7.38
C TRP A 113 13.27 2.04 -6.87
N ASN A 114 12.33 1.09 -6.87
CA ASN A 114 12.37 -0.33 -6.47
C ASN A 114 11.62 -0.71 -5.17
N LYS A 115 11.21 0.25 -4.33
CA LYS A 115 10.44 -0.05 -3.12
C LYS A 115 8.95 -0.14 -3.42
N ARG A 116 8.25 -1.12 -2.84
CA ARG A 116 6.79 -1.27 -2.90
C ARG A 116 6.16 -0.51 -1.71
N PRO A 117 5.61 0.70 -1.88
CA PRO A 117 5.05 1.49 -0.79
C PRO A 117 4.03 0.71 0.03
N GLU A 118 3.23 -0.13 -0.63
CA GLU A 118 2.13 -0.89 -0.05
C GLU A 118 2.63 -1.92 0.98
N LYS A 119 3.78 -2.57 0.68
CA LYS A 119 4.36 -3.56 1.60
C LYS A 119 4.87 -2.87 2.86
N ILE A 120 5.53 -1.71 2.72
CA ILE A 120 6.05 -0.97 3.87
C ILE A 120 4.88 -0.40 4.68
N GLY A 121 3.89 0.16 4.01
CA GLY A 121 2.69 0.71 4.64
C GLY A 121 1.94 -0.29 5.49
N SER A 122 1.70 -1.49 4.97
CA SER A 122 1.04 -2.58 5.70
C SER A 122 1.82 -3.01 6.96
N LEU A 123 3.15 -3.01 6.91
CA LEU A 123 3.98 -3.35 8.07
C LEU A 123 3.95 -2.24 9.12
N ILE A 124 4.06 -0.98 8.69
CA ILE A 124 4.05 0.17 9.59
C ILE A 124 2.67 0.37 10.23
N SER A 125 1.57 0.18 9.50
CA SER A 125 0.21 0.26 10.05
C SER A 125 -0.01 -0.80 11.14
N ARG A 126 0.49 -2.02 10.94
CA ARG A 126 0.48 -3.06 11.98
C ARG A 126 1.32 -2.68 13.20
N LEU A 127 2.50 -2.10 13.00
CA LEU A 127 3.32 -1.62 14.12
C LEU A 127 2.63 -0.53 14.92
N LEU A 128 1.95 0.41 14.25
CA LEU A 128 1.13 1.43 14.90
C LEU A 128 -0.01 0.81 15.70
N GLN A 129 -0.75 -0.15 15.14
CA GLN A 129 -1.83 -0.84 15.85
C GLN A 129 -1.34 -1.58 17.11
N ILE A 130 -0.16 -2.22 17.04
CA ILE A 130 0.46 -2.87 18.20
C ILE A 130 0.92 -1.83 19.22
N GLY A 131 1.51 -0.74 18.73
CA GLY A 131 1.94 0.38 19.56
C GLY A 131 0.78 1.06 20.28
N ASP A 132 -0.35 1.29 19.61
CA ASP A 132 -1.57 1.86 20.20
C ASP A 132 -2.10 0.98 21.34
N LYS A 133 -2.17 -0.34 21.14
CA LYS A 133 -2.56 -1.28 22.22
C LYS A 133 -1.61 -1.22 23.41
N SER A 134 -0.31 -1.09 23.13
CA SER A 134 0.71 -0.97 24.17
C SER A 134 0.58 0.37 24.92
N ALA A 135 0.29 1.44 24.19
CA ALA A 135 0.11 2.78 24.73
C ALA A 135 -1.17 2.88 25.59
N GLU A 136 -2.25 2.24 25.17
CA GLU A 136 -3.48 2.09 25.94
C GLU A 136 -3.24 1.33 27.25
N ALA A 137 -2.58 0.18 27.19
CA ALA A 137 -2.23 -0.61 28.36
C ALA A 137 -1.34 0.17 29.35
N ALA A 138 -0.44 1.01 28.84
CA ALA A 138 0.44 1.86 29.63
C ALA A 138 -0.20 3.20 30.06
N LYS A 139 -1.44 3.51 29.64
CA LYS A 139 -2.14 4.78 29.90
C LYS A 139 -1.37 6.04 29.47
N ILE A 140 -0.58 5.94 28.40
CA ILE A 140 0.19 7.08 27.86
C ILE A 140 -0.60 7.89 26.80
N GLY A 141 -1.82 7.46 26.46
CA GLY A 141 -2.68 8.10 25.47
C GLY A 141 -2.49 7.55 24.06
N PRO A 142 -3.09 8.19 23.03
CA PRO A 142 -3.01 7.73 21.65
C PRO A 142 -1.58 7.84 21.12
N LEU A 143 -1.11 6.81 20.41
CA LEU A 143 0.21 6.82 19.82
C LEU A 143 0.25 7.82 18.66
N LYS A 144 1.14 8.81 18.75
CA LYS A 144 1.28 9.84 17.71
C LYS A 144 2.29 9.45 16.63
N GLU A 145 3.40 8.86 17.03
CA GLU A 145 4.52 8.56 16.13
C GLU A 145 5.23 7.26 16.50
N ILE A 146 5.84 6.63 15.51
CA ILE A 146 6.85 5.58 15.67
C ILE A 146 8.11 6.01 14.93
N ILE A 147 9.26 5.79 15.57
CA ILE A 147 10.59 5.96 14.98
C ILE A 147 11.26 4.60 14.95
N LEU A 148 11.67 4.16 13.77
CA LEU A 148 12.48 2.96 13.57
C LEU A 148 13.87 3.38 13.12
N GLU A 149 14.88 3.02 13.89
CA GLU A 149 16.28 3.31 13.59
C GLU A 149 17.02 2.01 13.24
N GLY A 150 17.75 2.04 12.13
CA GLY A 150 18.60 0.95 11.71
C GLY A 150 19.97 1.46 11.27
N ALA A 151 20.89 0.52 11.01
CA ALA A 151 22.28 0.85 10.64
C ALA A 151 22.39 1.77 9.40
N ASN A 152 21.41 1.72 8.51
CA ASN A 152 21.43 2.40 7.22
C ASN A 152 20.39 3.54 7.09
N GLY A 153 19.75 3.96 8.18
CA GLY A 153 18.77 5.05 8.13
C GLY A 153 17.64 4.92 9.13
N ARG A 154 16.64 5.80 8.98
CA ARG A 154 15.48 5.89 9.85
C ARG A 154 14.17 5.88 9.07
N ILE A 155 13.14 5.35 9.71
CA ILE A 155 11.74 5.51 9.30
C ILE A 155 11.03 6.28 10.41
N VAL A 156 10.36 7.37 10.07
CA VAL A 156 9.48 8.10 10.99
C VAL A 156 8.08 8.00 10.43
N ALA A 157 7.16 7.43 11.22
CA ALA A 157 5.77 7.24 10.85
C ALA A 157 4.87 7.99 11.82
N ARG A 158 4.03 8.89 11.31
CA ARG A 158 3.12 9.70 12.12
C ARG A 158 1.68 9.48 11.69
N ASN A 159 0.83 9.19 12.67
CA ASN A 159 -0.61 9.14 12.47
C ASN A 159 -1.21 10.52 12.76
N GLU A 160 -1.96 11.07 11.82
CA GLU A 160 -2.65 12.35 11.94
C GLU A 160 -4.09 12.20 11.45
N GLY A 161 -4.97 11.80 12.38
CA GLY A 161 -6.38 11.53 12.10
C GLY A 161 -6.61 10.31 11.22
N ASN A 162 -6.90 10.54 9.94
CA ASN A 162 -7.19 9.51 8.95
C ASN A 162 -6.04 9.31 7.94
N VAL A 163 -4.86 9.85 8.27
CA VAL A 163 -3.70 9.86 7.40
C VAL A 163 -2.48 9.36 8.17
N LEU A 164 -1.77 8.43 7.57
CA LEU A 164 -0.46 7.97 8.00
C LEU A 164 0.60 8.54 7.05
N LEU A 165 1.46 9.43 7.56
CA LEU A 165 2.62 9.94 6.83
C LEU A 165 3.87 9.18 7.27
N ILE A 166 4.64 8.69 6.30
CA ILE A 166 5.88 7.94 6.52
C ILE A 166 7.02 8.68 5.83
N ALA A 167 8.08 8.95 6.57
CA ALA A 167 9.33 9.55 6.09
C ALA A 167 10.48 8.55 6.18
N PHE A 168 11.33 8.54 5.15
CA PHE A 168 12.55 7.75 5.10
C PHE A 168 13.74 8.70 5.03
N SER A 169 14.70 8.55 5.92
CA SER A 169 15.89 9.41 5.97
C SER A 169 17.17 8.60 6.21
N ASP A 170 18.30 9.20 5.86
CA ASP A 170 19.60 8.70 6.29
C ASP A 170 19.80 8.89 7.80
N LYS A 171 20.73 8.13 8.38
CA LYS A 171 21.07 8.23 9.82
C LYS A 171 21.70 9.57 10.21
N GLU A 172 22.21 10.32 9.24
CA GLU A 172 22.80 11.64 9.47
C GLU A 172 21.76 12.76 9.40
N ALA A 173 20.55 12.47 8.92
CA ALA A 173 19.47 13.46 8.90
C ALA A 173 19.07 13.85 10.32
N ALA A 174 18.93 15.16 10.56
CA ALA A 174 18.58 15.70 11.86
C ALA A 174 17.16 15.25 12.27
N LEU A 175 17.06 14.31 13.21
CA LEU A 175 15.79 13.73 13.64
C LEU A 175 14.79 14.78 14.11
N GLY A 176 15.26 15.81 14.84
CA GLY A 176 14.40 16.91 15.28
C GLY A 176 13.75 17.66 14.12
N MET A 177 14.48 17.87 13.02
CA MET A 177 13.95 18.49 11.81
C MET A 177 12.92 17.58 11.13
N VAL A 178 13.25 16.30 10.94
CA VAL A 178 12.29 15.32 10.37
C VAL A 178 11.00 15.26 11.18
N LYS A 179 11.09 15.31 12.52
CA LYS A 179 9.93 15.30 13.42
C LYS A 179 9.06 16.56 13.34
N LEU A 180 9.68 17.73 13.19
CA LEU A 180 8.97 19.00 13.04
C LEU A 180 8.22 19.00 11.70
N GLU A 181 8.94 18.71 10.63
CA GLU A 181 8.41 18.72 9.27
C GLU A 181 7.31 17.67 9.08
N ILE A 182 7.50 16.43 9.57
CA ILE A 182 6.47 15.39 9.41
C ILE A 182 5.16 15.74 10.15
N GLU A 183 5.22 16.54 11.22
CA GLU A 183 4.02 17.05 11.90
C GLU A 183 3.27 18.05 11.03
N GLU A 184 3.98 19.06 10.53
CA GLU A 184 3.42 20.12 9.68
C GLU A 184 2.82 19.53 8.39
N PHE A 185 3.59 18.66 7.73
CA PHE A 185 3.19 18.04 6.48
C PHE A 185 2.03 17.07 6.64
N ALA A 186 1.98 16.28 7.73
CA ALA A 186 0.84 15.40 7.99
C ALA A 186 -0.45 16.20 8.18
N GLN A 187 -0.40 17.32 8.91
CA GLN A 187 -1.54 18.20 9.13
C GLN A 187 -1.99 18.86 7.81
N LYS A 188 -1.06 19.37 7.00
CA LYS A 188 -1.33 19.94 5.66
C LYS A 188 -2.02 18.93 4.74
N ILE A 189 -1.57 17.67 4.75
CA ILE A 189 -2.15 16.60 3.93
C ILE A 189 -3.54 16.20 4.43
N LYS A 190 -3.73 16.06 5.75
CA LYS A 190 -5.05 15.81 6.34
C LYS A 190 -6.06 16.87 5.91
N ASP A 191 -5.68 18.14 5.94
CA ASP A 191 -6.56 19.25 5.53
C ASP A 191 -6.86 19.25 4.02
N LEU A 192 -5.91 18.84 3.18
CA LEU A 192 -6.15 18.64 1.75
C LEU A 192 -7.11 17.48 1.45
N LEU A 193 -7.13 16.46 2.31
CA LEU A 193 -7.90 15.23 2.12
C LEU A 193 -9.29 15.26 2.75
N LYS A 194 -9.57 16.18 3.67
CA LYS A 194 -10.91 16.47 4.21
C LYS A 194 -11.98 16.67 3.12
#